data_AF-A0A954B510-F1
#
_entry.id   AF-A0A954B510-F1
#
_cell.length_a   1.000
_cell.length_b   1.000
_cell.length_c   1.000
_cell.angle_alpha   90.00
_cell.angle_beta   90.00
_cell.angle_gamma   90.00
#
_symmetry.space_group_name_H-M   'P 1'
#
loop_
_entity.id
_entity.type
_entity.pdbx_description
1 polymer ?
#
loop_
_entity_poly.entity_id
_entity_poly.type
_entity_poly.pdbx_seq_one_letter_code
_entity_poly.pdbx_strand_id
1 'polypeptide(L)'
;MNERQRDLFLYQWSRSRAPGQMAISLRGAAIGALGGLLFTLMLIGDVGGDRGSYTGLSAIIPFIERGGKLLVLSVGAFAAIGFGLANRVFASQEAMYQSMLATGAQPPAEKPVMQGADRWPMIAVGIAVAVIAGFILFVAITLG
;
A
#
# COMPACT_ATOMS: atom_id res chain seq x y z
N MET A 1 -24.78 1.53 3.99
CA MET A 1 -24.33 1.42 2.59
C MET A 1 -25.57 1.49 1.72
N ASN A 2 -25.58 2.34 0.68
CA ASN A 2 -26.72 2.44 -0.24
C ASN A 2 -26.80 1.20 -1.14
N GLU A 3 -27.97 0.88 -1.71
CA GLU A 3 -28.18 -0.31 -2.57
C GLU A 3 -27.22 -0.29 -3.78
N ARG A 4 -27.09 0.86 -4.46
CA ARG A 4 -26.14 1.00 -5.58
C ARG A 4 -24.69 0.77 -5.17
N GLN A 5 -24.30 1.17 -3.97
CA GLN A 5 -22.96 0.96 -3.44
C GLN A 5 -22.73 -0.52 -3.10
N ARG A 6 -23.74 -1.18 -2.52
CA ARG A 6 -23.74 -2.61 -2.25
C ARG A 6 -23.58 -3.40 -3.55
N ASP A 7 -24.40 -3.10 -4.55
CA ASP A 7 -24.41 -3.81 -5.82
C ASP A 7 -23.10 -3.59 -6.58
N LEU A 8 -22.53 -2.37 -6.51
CA LEU A 8 -21.21 -2.09 -7.08
C LEU A 8 -20.12 -2.87 -6.34
N PHE A 9 -20.18 -2.93 -5.00
CA PHE A 9 -19.25 -3.72 -4.22
C PHE A 9 -19.33 -5.20 -4.60
N LEU A 10 -20.53 -5.80 -4.67
CA LEU A 10 -20.73 -7.19 -5.08
C LEU A 10 -20.19 -7.45 -6.50
N TYR A 11 -20.46 -6.54 -7.43
CA TYR A 11 -19.93 -6.62 -8.80
C TYR A 11 -18.41 -6.56 -8.84
N GLN A 12 -17.81 -5.57 -8.17
CA GLN A 12 -16.36 -5.39 -8.19
C GLN A 12 -15.66 -6.53 -7.47
N TRP A 13 -16.15 -6.90 -6.29
CA TRP A 13 -15.56 -7.94 -5.45
C TRP A 13 -15.64 -9.32 -6.09
N SER A 14 -16.77 -9.66 -6.72
CA SER A 14 -16.92 -10.94 -7.44
C SER A 14 -15.86 -11.12 -8.53
N ARG A 15 -15.38 -10.04 -9.14
CA ARG A 15 -14.32 -10.02 -10.15
C ARG A 15 -12.93 -9.92 -9.53
N SER A 16 -12.74 -9.06 -8.54
CA SER A 16 -11.43 -8.82 -7.92
C SER A 16 -10.95 -10.00 -7.09
N ARG A 17 -11.84 -10.84 -6.59
CA ARG A 17 -11.48 -12.06 -5.84
C ARG A 17 -10.99 -13.22 -6.72
N ALA A 18 -11.19 -13.16 -8.04
CA ALA A 18 -10.86 -14.27 -8.95
C ALA A 18 -9.39 -14.73 -8.92
N PRO A 19 -8.38 -13.83 -8.78
CA PRO A 19 -6.98 -14.24 -8.64
C PRO A 19 -6.67 -14.97 -7.32
N GLY A 20 -7.57 -14.89 -6.33
CA GLY A 20 -7.40 -15.49 -5.02
C GLY A 20 -6.60 -14.65 -4.01
N GLN A 21 -6.73 -15.02 -2.73
CA GLN A 21 -6.12 -14.34 -1.58
C GLN A 21 -4.60 -14.24 -1.70
N MET A 22 -3.93 -15.35 -2.08
CA MET A 22 -2.48 -15.40 -2.20
C MET A 22 -1.94 -14.46 -3.28
N ALA A 23 -2.62 -14.37 -4.44
CA ALA A 23 -2.19 -13.47 -5.50
C ALA A 23 -2.29 -12.00 -5.06
N ILE A 24 -3.32 -11.65 -4.30
CA ILE A 24 -3.51 -10.30 -3.77
C ILE A 24 -2.51 -9.97 -2.66
N SER A 25 -2.22 -10.91 -1.77
CA SER A 25 -1.23 -10.71 -0.72
C SER A 25 0.19 -10.60 -1.29
N LEU A 26 0.53 -11.36 -2.34
CA LEU A 26 1.80 -11.21 -3.06
C LEU A 26 1.93 -9.84 -3.75
N ARG A 27 0.84 -9.31 -4.32
CA ARG A 27 0.84 -7.92 -4.84
C ARG A 27 1.08 -6.91 -3.71
N GLY A 28 0.44 -7.12 -2.56
CA GLY A 28 0.71 -6.33 -1.35
C GLY A 28 2.17 -6.39 -0.92
N ALA A 29 2.77 -7.59 -0.94
CA ALA A 29 4.18 -7.80 -0.63
C ALA A 29 5.10 -7.06 -1.60
N ALA A 30 4.80 -7.09 -2.90
CA ALA A 30 5.57 -6.37 -3.91
C ALA A 30 5.51 -4.84 -3.71
N ILE A 31 4.31 -4.30 -3.41
CA ILE A 31 4.15 -2.87 -3.09
C ILE A 31 4.92 -2.51 -1.81
N GLY A 32 4.84 -3.36 -0.79
CA GLY A 32 5.64 -3.22 0.42
C GLY A 32 7.13 -3.21 0.14
N ALA A 33 7.63 -4.19 -0.62
CA ALA A 33 9.04 -4.28 -1.02
C ALA A 33 9.53 -3.00 -1.72
N LEU A 34 8.72 -2.43 -2.61
CA LEU A 34 9.03 -1.14 -3.26
C LEU A 34 9.09 0.01 -2.24
N GLY A 35 8.19 0.03 -1.26
CA GLY A 35 8.25 0.99 -0.14
C GLY A 35 9.52 0.85 0.69
N GLY A 36 9.94 -0.38 1.01
CA GLY A 36 11.18 -0.65 1.73
C GLY A 36 12.43 -0.27 0.94
N LEU A 37 12.40 -0.44 -0.39
CA LEU A 37 13.46 0.01 -1.29
C LEU A 37 13.56 1.54 -1.30
N LEU A 38 12.45 2.25 -1.47
CA LEU A 38 12.41 3.71 -1.41
C LEU A 38 12.89 4.23 -0.04
N PHE A 39 12.43 3.63 1.05
CA PHE A 39 12.87 3.96 2.41
C PHE A 39 14.37 3.80 2.58
N THR A 40 14.95 2.71 2.08
CA THR A 40 16.40 2.48 2.13
C THR A 40 17.15 3.52 1.32
N LEU A 41 16.66 3.88 0.12
CA LEU A 41 17.28 4.91 -0.71
C LEU A 41 17.28 6.28 -0.05
N MET A 42 16.19 6.64 0.65
CA MET A 42 16.11 7.89 1.42
C MET A 42 17.15 7.89 2.56
N LEU A 43 17.21 6.83 3.36
CA LEU A 43 18.17 6.74 4.47
C LEU A 43 19.63 6.70 4.02
N ILE A 44 19.92 6.04 2.91
CA ILE A 44 21.28 5.99 2.36
C ILE A 44 21.72 7.37 1.85
N GLY A 45 20.77 8.20 1.37
CA GLY A 45 21.01 9.58 0.96
C GLY A 45 21.53 10.48 2.08
N ASP A 46 20.95 10.37 3.29
CA ASP A 46 21.34 11.18 4.45
C ASP A 46 22.63 10.72 5.13
N VAL A 47 22.96 9.44 4.99
CA VAL A 47 24.15 8.82 5.60
C VAL A 47 25.49 9.33 5.00
N GLY A 48 25.43 10.15 3.94
CA GLY A 48 26.58 10.81 3.31
C GLY A 48 27.02 12.14 3.95
N GLY A 49 26.17 12.79 4.76
CA GLY A 49 26.44 14.16 5.25
C GLY A 49 27.49 14.27 6.38
N ASP A 50 27.64 13.24 7.21
CA ASP A 50 28.37 13.33 8.50
C ASP A 50 29.75 12.68 8.52
N ARG A 51 30.28 12.18 7.40
CA ARG A 51 31.53 11.40 7.41
C ARG A 51 32.78 12.23 7.16
N GLY A 52 33.14 13.04 8.16
CA GLY A 52 34.39 13.79 8.21
C GLY A 52 35.69 12.96 8.42
N SER A 53 35.76 11.65 8.15
CA SER A 53 36.98 10.88 8.49
C SER A 53 37.31 9.60 7.71
N TYR A 54 36.51 9.18 6.71
CA TYR A 54 36.85 8.00 5.90
C TYR A 54 37.00 8.36 4.42
N THR A 55 38.21 8.77 4.03
CA THR A 55 38.56 9.08 2.64
C THR A 55 39.11 7.83 1.95
N GLY A 56 38.37 7.27 0.97
CA GLY A 56 38.86 6.24 0.05
C GLY A 56 37.99 4.97 -0.07
N LEU A 57 38.47 3.98 -0.85
CA LEU A 57 37.83 2.67 -1.08
C LEU A 57 37.48 1.90 0.20
N SER A 58 38.18 2.17 1.31
CA SER A 58 37.90 1.61 2.64
C SER A 58 36.61 2.13 3.29
N ALA A 59 36.07 3.26 2.82
CA ALA A 59 34.76 3.79 3.23
C ALA A 59 33.59 3.12 2.48
N ILE A 60 33.87 2.47 1.35
CA ILE A 60 32.88 1.87 0.45
C ILE A 60 32.42 0.51 0.98
N ILE A 61 33.35 -0.30 1.52
CA ILE A 61 33.04 -1.66 2.01
C ILE A 61 32.04 -1.63 3.19
N PRO A 62 32.23 -0.84 4.27
CA PRO A 62 31.27 -0.78 5.37
C PRO A 62 29.94 -0.12 4.96
N PHE A 63 29.96 0.76 3.96
CA PHE A 63 28.76 1.39 3.41
C PHE A 63 27.91 0.39 2.64
N ILE A 64 28.53 -0.47 1.81
CA ILE A 64 27.84 -1.56 1.12
C ILE A 64 27.33 -2.60 2.13
N GLU A 65 28.11 -2.94 3.16
CA GLU A 65 27.68 -3.93 4.14
C GLU A 65 26.50 -3.43 5.00
N ARG A 66 26.56 -2.19 5.49
CA ARG A 66 25.45 -1.59 6.27
C ARG A 66 24.27 -1.24 5.39
N GLY A 67 24.49 -0.65 4.21
CA GLY A 67 23.44 -0.34 3.24
C GLY A 67 22.74 -1.59 2.71
N GLY A 68 23.49 -2.68 2.47
CA GLY A 68 22.94 -3.97 2.10
C GLY A 68 22.11 -4.62 3.22
N LYS A 69 22.59 -4.58 4.47
CA LYS A 69 21.80 -5.04 5.64
C LYS A 69 20.52 -4.22 5.81
N LEU A 70 20.60 -2.89 5.69
CA LEU A 70 19.44 -2.00 5.74
C LEU A 70 18.45 -2.30 4.61
N LEU A 71 18.93 -2.55 3.40
CA LEU A 71 18.09 -2.90 2.25
C LEU A 71 17.35 -4.21 2.50
N VAL A 72 18.05 -5.27 2.89
CA VAL A 72 17.43 -6.58 3.12
C VAL A 72 16.39 -6.50 4.24
N LEU A 73 16.73 -5.84 5.35
CA LEU A 73 15.80 -5.67 6.48
C LEU A 73 14.60 -4.81 6.11
N SER A 74 14.79 -3.68 5.42
CA SER A 74 13.70 -2.77 5.05
C SER A 74 12.79 -3.39 4.00
N VAL A 75 13.35 -3.96 2.93
CA VAL A 75 12.57 -4.64 1.90
C VAL A 75 11.79 -5.81 2.50
N GLY A 76 12.43 -6.64 3.33
CA GLY A 76 11.77 -7.76 4.01
C GLY A 76 10.65 -7.32 4.94
N ALA A 77 10.90 -6.34 5.81
CA ALA A 77 9.92 -5.82 6.75
C ALA A 77 8.71 -5.19 6.04
N PHE A 78 8.95 -4.31 5.06
CA PHE A 78 7.86 -3.66 4.35
C PHE A 78 7.10 -4.65 3.45
N ALA A 79 7.76 -5.64 2.84
CA ALA A 79 7.08 -6.71 2.12
C ALA A 79 6.15 -7.52 3.04
N ALA A 80 6.62 -7.87 4.24
CA ALA A 80 5.80 -8.58 5.22
C ALA A 80 4.58 -7.75 5.68
N ILE A 81 4.79 -6.45 5.92
CA ILE A 81 3.69 -5.52 6.24
C ILE A 81 2.69 -5.43 5.08
N GLY A 82 3.18 -5.22 3.86
CA GLY A 82 2.34 -5.14 2.66
C GLY A 82 1.54 -6.42 2.43
N PHE A 83 2.16 -7.57 2.63
CA PHE A 83 1.49 -8.88 2.59
C PHE A 83 0.38 -8.98 3.64
N GLY A 84 0.70 -8.68 4.91
CA GLY A 84 -0.23 -8.79 6.03
C GLY A 84 -1.43 -7.85 5.90
N LEU A 85 -1.20 -6.60 5.49
CA LEU A 85 -2.26 -5.63 5.27
C LEU A 85 -3.16 -6.02 4.09
N ALA A 86 -2.58 -6.44 2.96
CA ALA A 86 -3.36 -6.92 1.82
C ALA A 86 -4.21 -8.14 2.20
N ASN A 87 -3.64 -9.05 2.99
CA ASN A 87 -4.35 -10.23 3.47
C ASN A 87 -5.53 -9.86 4.40
N ARG A 88 -5.30 -8.92 5.32
CA ARG A 88 -6.35 -8.42 6.23
C ARG A 88 -7.49 -7.75 5.47
N VAL A 89 -7.16 -6.89 4.51
CA VAL A 89 -8.15 -6.20 3.67
C VAL A 89 -8.94 -7.22 2.85
N PHE A 90 -8.27 -8.21 2.27
CA PHE A 90 -8.94 -9.29 1.55
C PHE A 90 -9.94 -10.04 2.44
N ALA A 91 -9.51 -10.49 3.61
CA ALA A 91 -10.36 -11.21 4.55
C ALA A 91 -11.57 -10.37 4.98
N SER A 92 -11.37 -9.07 5.24
CA SER A 92 -12.47 -8.17 5.61
C SER A 92 -13.50 -8.00 4.50
N GLN A 93 -13.05 -7.89 3.24
CA GLN A 93 -13.94 -7.75 2.09
C GLN A 93 -14.65 -9.07 1.76
N GLU A 94 -13.97 -10.20 1.88
CA GLU A 94 -14.61 -11.51 1.68
C GLU A 94 -15.67 -11.77 2.75
N ALA A 95 -15.40 -11.46 4.03
CA ALA A 95 -16.39 -11.57 5.09
C ALA A 95 -17.64 -10.70 4.82
N MET A 96 -17.42 -9.47 4.37
CA MET A 96 -18.50 -8.55 3.99
C MET A 96 -19.29 -9.09 2.78
N TYR A 97 -18.61 -9.62 1.76
CA TYR A 97 -19.25 -10.24 0.60
C TYR A 97 -20.12 -11.45 0.99
N GLN A 98 -19.58 -12.38 1.76
CA GLN A 98 -20.31 -13.57 2.21
C GLN A 98 -21.50 -13.20 3.10
N SER A 99 -21.39 -12.17 3.95
CA SER A 99 -22.51 -11.69 4.76
C SER A 99 -23.68 -11.20 3.90
N MET A 100 -23.40 -10.56 2.76
CA MET A 100 -24.44 -10.08 1.85
C MET A 100 -25.09 -11.22 1.08
N LEU A 101 -24.30 -12.20 0.63
CA LEU A 101 -24.84 -13.40 -0.01
C LEU A 101 -25.75 -14.17 0.95
N ALA A 102 -25.37 -14.27 2.23
CA ALA A 102 -26.19 -14.91 3.26
C ALA A 102 -27.54 -14.21 3.47
N THR A 103 -27.61 -12.89 3.23
CA THR A 103 -28.87 -12.13 3.25
C THR A 103 -29.69 -12.23 1.96
N GLY A 104 -29.25 -13.05 0.99
CA GLY A 104 -29.94 -13.25 -0.29
C GLY A 104 -29.58 -12.23 -1.37
N ALA A 105 -28.61 -11.34 -1.13
CA ALA A 105 -28.14 -10.43 -2.18
C ALA A 105 -27.39 -11.21 -3.28
N GLN A 106 -27.61 -10.84 -4.54
CA GLN A 106 -26.90 -11.44 -5.67
C GLN A 106 -26.02 -10.41 -6.37
N PRO A 107 -24.81 -10.79 -6.82
CA PRO A 107 -23.99 -9.91 -7.62
C PRO A 107 -24.71 -9.56 -8.94
N PRO A 108 -24.84 -8.28 -9.30
CA PRO A 108 -25.47 -7.91 -10.55
C PRO A 108 -24.62 -8.35 -11.75
N ALA A 109 -25.26 -8.69 -12.87
CA ALA A 109 -24.57 -9.09 -14.10
C ALA A 109 -23.82 -7.92 -14.76
N GLU A 110 -24.36 -6.72 -14.64
CA GLU A 110 -23.81 -5.49 -15.20
C GLU A 110 -23.28 -4.56 -14.11
N LYS A 111 -22.29 -3.71 -14.46
CA LYS A 111 -21.70 -2.75 -13.54
C LYS A 111 -22.72 -1.66 -13.20
N PRO A 112 -23.07 -1.46 -11.92
CA PRO A 112 -23.94 -0.34 -11.54
C PRO A 112 -23.28 1.02 -11.85
N VAL A 113 -24.04 1.92 -12.46
CA VAL A 113 -23.58 3.30 -12.73
C VAL A 113 -23.77 4.16 -11.48
N MET A 114 -22.66 4.64 -10.92
CA MET A 114 -22.69 5.54 -9.76
C MET A 114 -23.08 6.97 -10.15
N GLN A 115 -24.04 7.53 -9.43
CA GLN A 115 -24.33 8.97 -9.46
C GLN A 115 -23.25 9.75 -8.69
N GLY A 116 -23.11 11.05 -8.98
CA GLY A 116 -22.09 11.90 -8.35
C GLY A 116 -22.14 11.88 -6.81
N ALA A 117 -23.34 11.80 -6.23
CA ALA A 117 -23.54 11.70 -4.79
C ALA A 117 -23.00 10.38 -4.18
N ASP A 118 -23.01 9.28 -4.93
CA ASP A 118 -22.54 7.98 -4.45
C ASP A 118 -21.01 7.86 -4.41
N ARG A 119 -20.29 8.84 -4.99
CA ARG A 119 -18.81 8.85 -5.13
C ARG A 119 -18.07 9.48 -3.95
N TRP A 120 -18.78 9.93 -2.90
CA TRP A 120 -18.18 10.53 -1.72
C TRP A 120 -17.03 9.71 -1.10
N PRO A 121 -17.10 8.35 -1.01
CA PRO A 121 -15.98 7.56 -0.48
C PRO A 121 -14.69 7.73 -1.30
N MET A 122 -14.79 7.85 -2.62
CA MET A 122 -13.63 8.05 -3.49
C MET A 122 -13.04 9.46 -3.29
N ILE A 123 -13.90 10.47 -3.11
CA ILE A 123 -13.48 11.84 -2.82
C ILE A 123 -12.74 11.89 -1.48
N ALA A 124 -13.26 11.23 -0.45
CA ALA A 124 -12.63 11.16 0.86
C ALA A 124 -11.22 10.54 0.79
N VAL A 125 -11.05 9.44 0.04
CA VAL A 125 -9.74 8.84 -0.21
C VAL A 125 -8.81 9.81 -0.94
N GLY A 126 -9.31 10.50 -1.98
CA GLY A 126 -8.54 11.50 -2.71
C GLY A 126 -8.05 12.64 -1.82
N ILE A 127 -8.91 13.16 -0.94
CA ILE A 127 -8.55 14.18 0.05
C ILE A 127 -7.49 13.65 1.01
N ALA A 128 -7.69 12.44 1.56
CA ALA A 128 -6.73 11.85 2.49
C ALA A 128 -5.34 11.69 1.84
N VAL A 129 -5.27 11.22 0.60
CA VAL A 129 -4.03 11.13 -0.18
C VAL A 129 -3.40 12.51 -0.38
N ALA A 130 -4.19 13.52 -0.75
CA ALA A 130 -3.71 14.88 -0.93
C ALA A 130 -3.14 15.48 0.36
N VAL A 131 -3.80 15.25 1.49
CA VAL A 131 -3.34 15.70 2.82
C VAL A 131 -2.03 15.02 3.21
N ILE A 132 -1.94 13.69 3.03
CA ILE A 132 -0.72 12.93 3.32
C ILE A 132 0.44 13.42 2.44
N ALA A 133 0.20 13.56 1.13
CA ALA A 133 1.21 14.06 0.20
C ALA A 133 1.66 15.48 0.57
N GLY A 134 0.72 16.37 0.88
CA GLY A 134 1.01 17.74 1.31
C GLY A 134 1.84 17.77 2.60
N PHE A 135 1.54 16.90 3.56
CA PHE A 135 2.28 16.81 4.82
C PHE A 135 3.71 16.29 4.61
N ILE A 136 3.88 15.25 3.78
CA ILE A 136 5.21 14.73 3.41
C ILE A 136 6.04 15.84 2.76
N LEU A 137 5.44 16.58 1.83
CA LEU A 137 6.11 17.66 1.09
C LEU A 137 6.46 18.83 2.02
N PHE A 138 5.55 19.18 2.94
CA PHE A 138 5.81 20.18 3.98
C PHE A 138 6.99 19.78 4.87
N VAL A 139 7.01 18.55 5.38
CA VAL A 139 8.11 18.04 6.21
C VAL A 139 9.43 18.06 5.43
N ALA A 140 9.45 17.56 4.20
CA ALA A 140 10.67 17.54 3.37
C ALA A 140 11.22 18.95 3.08
N ILE A 141 10.36 19.95 2.88
CA ILE A 141 10.80 21.34 2.68
C ILE A 141 11.28 21.98 3.99
N THR A 142 10.61 21.69 5.11
CA THR A 142 10.82 22.44 6.36
C THR A 142 11.86 21.82 7.29
N LEU A 143 12.01 20.49 7.27
CA LEU A 143 12.83 19.75 8.22
C LEU A 143 14.06 19.07 7.60
N GLY A 144 14.07 18.83 6.28
CA GLY A 144 15.17 18.14 5.58
C GLY A 144 15.14 16.65 5.85
#